data_AF-A0A973GCX1-F1
#
_entry.id   AF-A0A973GCX1-F1
#
_cell.length_a   1.000
_cell.length_b   1.000
_cell.length_c   1.000
_cell.angle_alpha   90.00
_cell.angle_beta   90.00
_cell.angle_gamma   90.00
#
_symmetry.space_group_name_H-M   'P 1'
#
loop_
_entity.id
_entity.type
_entity.pdbx_description
1 polymer ?
#
loop_
_entity_poly.entity_id
_entity_poly.type
_entity_poly.pdbx_seq_one_letter_code
_entity_poly.pdbx_strand_id
1 'polypeptide(L)'
;MRILSLDCELGFPEEDSNEFRSDVSLFDYDLVVWDAQNTRDTYETYAQFEGYPSLSPADSAAIRRDCVRRRREFVEFLELGRTVVIFSPGDVRVFADTGERSYSGTGKNRQTTRIVDGFDLWEAAAPMPVALEVGSGASIAAAGNEAAALLSATRSSWSYRATLTDLAEGLSPLFYVLGTKKVVGALARNSGDGLLVILPDYVPDEKDVETHNAALLEWISDLTGSPDARQPGWAANFLFGTEVSRIGRRQAAEAEAARIEQELELLRVEQAADDQWKLLVTGTGTALERQVEKALSVLGFEVERHDVGRSDLRGSWKDARVVVEVKGVAKSAAEKHAAQLEKWVSAELAEARQAKGILVVNSWRETPLDARTEPTFPDQMVPYSVQRDHCLVTGLQLLSMVRACLAQPDRIDAVAEALVATSGRVSGWDDPADVFEIAEVAAKEDSAPRTRKPAKGAAEPRS
;
A
#
# COMPACT_ATOMS: atom_id res chain seq x y z
N MET A 1 5.79 8.98 38.98
CA MET A 1 5.82 9.72 37.70
C MET A 1 4.46 10.38 37.62
N ARG A 2 4.37 11.71 37.61
CA ARG A 2 3.06 12.37 37.53
C ARG A 2 2.58 12.36 36.09
N ILE A 3 1.32 11.97 35.88
CA ILE A 3 0.75 11.79 34.55
C ILE A 3 -0.44 12.72 34.36
N LEU A 4 -0.50 13.39 33.22
CA LEU A 4 -1.67 14.17 32.80
C LEU A 4 -2.25 13.55 31.53
N SER A 5 -3.53 13.21 31.57
CA SER A 5 -4.28 12.75 30.40
C SER A 5 -5.22 13.85 29.91
N LEU A 6 -5.18 14.12 28.62
CA LEU A 6 -5.98 15.11 27.93
C LEU A 6 -6.99 14.42 27.01
N ASP A 7 -8.28 14.62 27.29
CA ASP A 7 -9.42 14.05 26.55
C ASP A 7 -9.40 12.51 26.45
N CYS A 8 -8.75 11.84 27.39
CA CYS A 8 -8.75 10.39 27.55
C CYS A 8 -8.68 10.01 29.03
N GLU A 9 -9.06 8.78 29.34
CA GLU A 9 -8.97 8.20 30.69
C GLU A 9 -8.31 6.83 30.58
N LEU A 10 -7.08 6.72 31.08
CA LEU A 10 -6.28 5.49 30.96
C LEU A 10 -6.17 4.73 32.29
N GLY A 11 -6.65 5.30 33.41
CA GLY A 11 -6.59 4.67 34.72
C GLY A 11 -5.16 4.38 35.18
N PHE A 12 -4.19 5.20 34.77
CA PHE A 12 -2.82 5.09 35.21
C PHE A 12 -2.68 5.53 36.69
N PRO A 13 -1.70 4.97 37.44
CA PRO A 13 -1.42 5.43 38.79
C PRO A 13 -0.98 6.91 38.79
N GLU A 14 -1.51 7.71 39.71
CA GLU A 14 -1.21 9.15 39.83
C GLU A 14 -1.52 9.97 38.55
N GLU A 15 -2.54 9.53 37.79
CA GLU A 15 -3.10 10.24 36.62
C GLU A 15 -4.08 11.33 37.04
N ASP A 16 -3.88 12.53 36.53
CA ASP A 16 -4.89 13.58 36.49
C ASP A 16 -5.52 13.62 35.09
N SER A 17 -6.84 13.49 34.99
CA SER A 17 -7.57 13.59 33.71
C SER A 17 -8.21 14.96 33.56
N ASN A 18 -7.94 15.63 32.43
CA ASN A 18 -8.48 16.94 32.11
C ASN A 18 -8.87 17.04 30.63
N GLU A 19 -9.66 18.05 30.31
CA GLU A 19 -9.93 18.38 28.91
C GLU A 19 -8.75 19.14 28.30
N PHE A 20 -8.50 18.99 27.01
CA PHE A 20 -7.49 19.78 26.29
C PHE A 20 -7.71 21.30 26.43
N ARG A 21 -8.98 21.74 26.48
CA ARG A 21 -9.36 23.15 26.65
C ARG A 21 -9.11 23.71 28.06
N SER A 22 -8.84 22.85 29.06
CA SER A 22 -8.60 23.27 30.46
C SER A 22 -7.36 24.17 30.59
N ASP A 23 -7.26 24.93 31.67
CA ASP A 23 -6.11 25.79 31.99
C ASP A 23 -5.00 25.07 32.77
N VAL A 24 -5.07 23.74 32.91
CA VAL A 24 -4.04 22.96 33.59
C VAL A 24 -2.69 23.07 32.90
N SER A 25 -1.66 23.34 33.69
CA SER A 25 -0.26 23.43 33.25
C SER A 25 0.28 22.02 32.97
N LEU A 26 0.88 21.80 31.80
CA LEU A 26 1.59 20.55 31.50
C LEU A 26 2.85 20.42 32.38
N PHE A 27 3.44 21.53 32.81
CA PHE A 27 4.79 21.58 33.40
C PHE A 27 4.90 21.05 34.85
N ASP A 28 3.80 20.59 35.44
CA ASP A 28 3.80 19.91 36.75
C ASP A 28 3.84 18.36 36.62
N TYR A 29 3.91 17.86 35.39
CA TYR A 29 3.84 16.43 35.05
C TYR A 29 5.10 15.92 34.36
N ASP A 30 5.34 14.61 34.40
CA ASP A 30 6.47 13.96 33.73
C ASP A 30 6.06 13.40 32.36
N LEU A 31 4.80 12.98 32.26
CA LEU A 31 4.17 12.37 31.09
C LEU A 31 2.84 13.09 30.81
N VAL A 32 2.65 13.50 29.57
CA VAL A 32 1.35 13.96 29.06
C VAL A 32 0.87 12.99 28.01
N VAL A 33 -0.35 12.48 28.16
CA VAL A 33 -1.04 11.66 27.16
C VAL A 33 -2.21 12.45 26.60
N TRP A 34 -2.40 12.43 25.28
CA TRP A 34 -3.46 13.17 24.62
C TRP A 34 -4.16 12.31 23.56
N ASP A 35 -5.48 12.17 23.66
CA ASP A 35 -6.29 11.64 22.56
C ASP A 35 -6.90 12.78 21.74
N ALA A 36 -6.25 13.09 20.61
CA ALA A 36 -6.65 14.18 19.74
C ALA A 36 -8.03 13.97 19.08
N GLN A 37 -8.53 12.73 19.02
CA GLN A 37 -9.85 12.46 18.43
C GLN A 37 -10.97 13.04 19.27
N ASN A 38 -10.86 12.91 20.59
CA ASN A 38 -11.92 13.27 21.53
C ASN A 38 -11.97 14.79 21.75
N THR A 39 -10.85 15.49 21.52
CA THR A 39 -10.78 16.94 21.67
C THR A 39 -11.85 17.68 20.91
N ARG A 40 -12.17 17.26 19.68
CA ARG A 40 -13.21 17.91 18.85
C ARG A 40 -14.55 17.95 19.57
N ASP A 41 -14.89 16.90 20.30
CA ASP A 41 -16.21 16.72 20.91
C ASP A 41 -16.35 17.50 22.24
N THR A 42 -15.26 18.11 22.73
CA THR A 42 -15.27 19.01 23.91
C THR A 42 -15.69 20.45 23.58
N TYR A 43 -15.90 20.76 22.29
CA TYR A 43 -16.32 22.08 21.81
C TYR A 43 -17.75 22.04 21.29
N GLU A 44 -18.55 23.05 21.66
CA GLU A 44 -19.95 23.17 21.30
C GLU A 44 -20.11 23.41 19.79
N THR A 45 -20.98 22.61 19.17
CA THR A 45 -21.38 22.76 17.77
C THR A 45 -22.83 23.24 17.68
N TYR A 46 -23.16 24.02 16.66
CA TYR A 46 -24.51 24.56 16.46
C TYR A 46 -25.18 24.11 15.16
N ALA A 47 -24.39 23.59 14.22
CA ALA A 47 -24.86 23.16 12.90
C ALA A 47 -23.87 22.19 12.26
N GLN A 48 -24.22 21.70 11.07
CA GLN A 48 -23.31 21.04 10.15
C GLN A 48 -23.16 21.87 8.88
N PHE A 49 -21.95 21.90 8.32
CA PHE A 49 -21.64 22.54 7.04
C PHE A 49 -20.73 21.61 6.25
N GLU A 50 -21.08 21.32 4.98
CA GLU A 50 -20.37 20.37 4.12
C GLU A 50 -20.12 18.98 4.75
N GLY A 51 -21.04 18.53 5.62
CA GLY A 51 -20.92 17.24 6.31
C GLY A 51 -20.03 17.26 7.56
N TYR A 52 -19.43 18.42 7.87
CA TYR A 52 -18.58 18.61 9.05
C TYR A 52 -19.31 19.41 10.15
N PRO A 53 -19.00 19.16 11.44
CA PRO A 53 -19.53 19.96 12.53
C PRO A 53 -19.08 21.43 12.42
N SER A 54 -20.00 22.35 12.68
CA SER A 54 -19.71 23.78 12.76
C SER A 54 -19.79 24.27 14.20
N LEU A 55 -18.69 24.81 14.69
CA LEU A 55 -18.51 25.25 16.07
C LEU A 55 -19.29 26.53 16.37
N SER A 56 -19.78 26.67 17.60
CA SER A 56 -20.38 27.92 18.07
C SER A 56 -19.38 29.07 17.94
N PRO A 57 -19.82 30.34 17.84
CA PRO A 57 -18.89 31.47 17.74
C PRO A 57 -17.90 31.55 18.90
N ALA A 58 -18.35 31.20 20.11
CA ALA A 58 -17.51 31.19 21.30
C ALA A 58 -16.44 30.11 21.18
N ASP A 59 -16.83 28.88 20.82
CA ASP A 59 -15.90 27.76 20.76
C ASP A 59 -15.05 27.74 19.48
N SER A 60 -15.48 28.43 18.42
CA SER A 60 -14.65 28.74 17.25
C SER A 60 -13.41 29.59 17.62
N ALA A 61 -13.58 30.55 18.54
CA ALA A 61 -12.46 31.34 19.05
C ALA A 61 -11.65 30.57 20.10
N ALA A 62 -12.32 29.78 20.95
CA ALA A 62 -11.67 28.98 21.99
C ALA A 62 -10.72 27.93 21.37
N ILE A 63 -11.19 27.09 20.44
CA ILE A 63 -10.40 26.01 19.86
C ILE A 63 -9.12 26.52 19.19
N ARG A 64 -9.19 27.67 18.49
CA ARG A 64 -8.03 28.29 17.83
C ARG A 64 -7.00 28.73 18.86
N ARG A 65 -7.43 29.39 19.93
CA ARG A 65 -6.54 29.82 21.02
C ARG A 65 -5.94 28.63 21.75
N ASP A 66 -6.76 27.62 22.04
CA ASP A 66 -6.38 26.48 22.84
C ASP A 66 -5.40 25.58 22.07
N CYS A 67 -5.59 25.37 20.75
CA CYS A 67 -4.63 24.66 19.90
C CYS A 67 -3.26 25.37 19.83
N VAL A 68 -3.25 26.69 19.63
CA VAL A 68 -1.99 27.48 19.60
C VAL A 68 -1.26 27.38 20.94
N ARG A 69 -1.99 27.49 22.05
CA ARG A 69 -1.42 27.36 23.40
C ARG A 69 -0.87 25.95 23.63
N ARG A 70 -1.66 24.90 23.42
CA ARG A 70 -1.27 23.51 23.68
C ARG A 70 -0.11 23.07 22.81
N ARG A 71 -0.08 23.47 21.54
CA ARG A 71 1.09 23.24 20.68
C ARG A 71 2.36 23.81 21.28
N ARG A 72 2.31 25.07 21.74
CA ARG A 72 3.46 25.72 22.38
C ARG A 72 3.86 25.00 23.67
N GLU A 73 2.89 24.66 24.52
CA GLU A 73 3.14 23.93 25.76
C GLU A 73 3.78 22.56 25.48
N PHE A 74 3.30 21.78 24.51
CA PHE A 74 3.89 20.49 24.14
C PHE A 74 5.34 20.64 23.66
N VAL A 75 5.62 21.66 22.83
CA VAL A 75 6.99 21.92 22.36
C VAL A 75 7.91 22.26 23.54
N GLU A 76 7.52 23.21 24.40
CA GLU A 76 8.29 23.56 25.60
C GLU A 76 8.45 22.36 26.56
N PHE A 77 7.41 21.52 26.70
CA PHE A 77 7.45 20.33 27.54
C PHE A 77 8.44 19.29 27.03
N LEU A 78 8.48 19.06 25.72
CA LEU A 78 9.48 18.22 25.08
C LEU A 78 10.88 18.82 25.25
N GLU A 79 11.07 20.14 25.08
CA GLU A 79 12.37 20.80 25.26
C GLU A 79 12.94 20.63 26.68
N LEU A 80 12.08 20.45 27.69
CA LEU A 80 12.47 20.13 29.07
C LEU A 80 12.87 18.67 29.29
N GLY A 81 12.91 17.84 28.25
CA GLY A 81 13.27 16.43 28.36
C GLY A 81 12.15 15.54 28.87
N ARG A 82 10.89 15.96 28.71
CA ARG A 82 9.70 15.23 29.19
C ARG A 82 8.96 14.56 28.03
N THR A 83 7.93 13.77 28.36
CA THR A 83 7.32 12.85 27.42
C THR A 83 5.90 13.25 27.04
N VAL A 84 5.65 13.39 25.74
CA VAL A 84 4.30 13.57 25.20
C VAL A 84 3.93 12.33 24.39
N VAL A 85 2.81 11.71 24.73
CA VAL A 85 2.20 10.60 23.99
C VAL A 85 0.90 11.10 23.37
N ILE A 86 0.72 10.91 22.07
CA ILE A 86 -0.47 11.36 21.35
C ILE A 86 -1.08 10.19 20.59
N PHE A 87 -2.36 9.92 20.81
CA PHE A 87 -3.12 9.01 19.97
C PHE A 87 -3.54 9.73 18.69
N SER A 88 -3.10 9.22 17.54
CA SER A 88 -3.34 9.85 16.24
C SER A 88 -4.84 9.85 15.92
N PRO A 89 -5.41 11.01 15.58
CA PRO A 89 -6.84 11.10 15.28
C PRO A 89 -7.15 10.57 13.86
N GLY A 90 -8.45 10.40 13.60
CA GLY A 90 -8.96 10.33 12.23
C GLY A 90 -9.21 11.72 11.67
N ASP A 91 -10.37 11.92 11.05
CA ASP A 91 -10.80 13.24 10.58
C ASP A 91 -11.33 14.10 11.74
N VAL A 92 -10.54 15.09 12.16
CA VAL A 92 -10.85 16.07 13.21
C VAL A 92 -11.13 17.46 12.65
N ARG A 93 -11.51 17.54 11.37
CA ARG A 93 -11.88 18.80 10.73
C ARG A 93 -13.23 19.30 11.23
N VAL A 94 -13.31 20.61 11.42
CA VAL A 94 -14.52 21.35 11.79
C VAL A 94 -14.62 22.65 10.99
N PHE A 95 -15.79 23.27 10.99
CA PHE A 95 -15.96 24.64 10.51
C PHE A 95 -16.03 25.62 11.69
N ALA A 96 -15.16 26.62 11.70
CA ALA A 96 -15.10 27.63 12.74
C ALA A 96 -15.52 29.00 12.19
N ASP A 97 -16.31 29.75 12.98
CA ASP A 97 -16.72 31.13 12.69
C ASP A 97 -15.49 32.02 12.47
N THR A 98 -15.48 32.74 11.34
CA THR A 98 -14.40 33.68 10.99
C THR A 98 -14.58 35.05 11.64
N GLY A 99 -15.76 35.32 12.20
CA GLY A 99 -16.21 36.65 12.62
C GLY A 99 -16.80 37.48 11.49
N GLU A 100 -16.64 37.06 10.23
CA GLU A 100 -17.19 37.78 9.08
C GLU A 100 -18.68 37.50 8.91
N ARG A 101 -19.40 38.49 8.39
CA ARG A 101 -20.84 38.46 8.19
C ARG A 101 -21.16 38.94 6.79
N SER A 102 -21.99 38.19 6.08
CA SER A 102 -22.63 38.68 4.85
C SER A 102 -24.10 38.98 5.13
N TYR A 103 -24.62 39.96 4.41
CA TYR A 103 -25.97 40.48 4.64
C TYR A 103 -26.74 40.53 3.33
N SER A 104 -27.96 40.02 3.34
CA SER A 104 -28.87 40.06 2.21
C SER A 104 -30.24 40.62 2.62
N GLY A 105 -30.87 41.36 1.70
CA GLY A 105 -32.13 42.07 1.94
C GLY A 105 -31.96 43.47 2.56
N THR A 106 -33.07 44.22 2.62
CA THR A 106 -33.12 45.60 3.14
C THR A 106 -34.12 45.73 4.29
N GLY A 107 -33.76 46.46 5.35
CA GLY A 107 -34.68 46.80 6.45
C GLY A 107 -34.89 45.68 7.49
N LYS A 108 -36.11 45.57 8.04
CA LYS A 108 -36.46 44.64 9.15
C LYS A 108 -36.27 43.15 8.83
N ASN A 109 -36.22 42.77 7.56
CA ASN A 109 -36.04 41.38 7.10
C ASN A 109 -34.61 41.09 6.61
N ARG A 110 -33.60 41.79 7.13
CA ARG A 110 -32.19 41.57 6.78
C ARG A 110 -31.74 40.20 7.29
N GLN A 111 -31.38 39.31 6.36
CA GLN A 111 -30.76 38.04 6.71
C GLN A 111 -29.26 38.26 6.94
N THR A 112 -28.74 37.73 8.04
CA THR A 112 -27.32 37.75 8.37
C THR A 112 -26.79 36.33 8.23
N THR A 113 -25.83 36.14 7.33
CA THR A 113 -25.16 34.87 7.13
C THR A 113 -23.79 34.93 7.80
N ARG A 114 -23.51 33.94 8.65
CA ARG A 114 -22.20 33.72 9.26
C ARG A 114 -21.27 33.07 8.25
N ILE A 115 -20.08 33.62 8.10
CA ILE A 115 -19.02 33.00 7.31
C ILE A 115 -18.21 32.09 8.23
N VAL A 116 -17.94 30.88 7.77
CA VAL A 116 -17.19 29.85 8.48
C VAL A 116 -16.10 29.32 7.56
N ASP A 117 -14.95 28.99 8.13
CA ASP A 117 -13.82 28.40 7.41
C ASP A 117 -13.46 27.04 8.01
N GLY A 118 -12.90 26.16 7.17
CA GLY A 118 -12.33 24.90 7.61
C GLY A 118 -11.21 25.11 8.62
N PHE A 119 -11.23 24.32 9.69
CA PHE A 119 -10.20 24.29 10.72
C PHE A 119 -9.83 22.83 11.00
N ASP A 120 -8.54 22.53 10.88
CA ASP A 120 -7.99 21.21 11.18
C ASP A 120 -7.29 21.25 12.54
N LEU A 121 -7.85 20.52 13.50
CA LEU A 121 -7.37 20.49 14.87
C LEU A 121 -5.96 19.91 14.97
N TRP A 122 -5.69 18.83 14.23
CA TRP A 122 -4.39 18.17 14.24
C TRP A 122 -3.30 19.08 13.71
N GLU A 123 -3.54 19.71 12.56
CA GLU A 123 -2.59 20.65 11.95
C GLU A 123 -2.27 21.83 12.89
N ALA A 124 -3.27 22.31 13.63
CA ALA A 124 -3.13 23.44 14.54
C ALA A 124 -2.39 23.09 15.84
N ALA A 125 -2.60 21.89 16.40
CA ALA A 125 -2.17 21.54 17.75
C ALA A 125 -0.94 20.61 17.82
N ALA A 126 -0.62 19.86 16.76
CA ALA A 126 0.49 18.91 16.79
C ALA A 126 1.84 19.62 17.07
N PRO A 127 2.71 19.04 17.93
CA PRO A 127 3.97 19.67 18.32
C PRO A 127 5.00 19.77 17.19
N MET A 128 4.82 19.00 16.12
CA MET A 128 5.67 19.06 14.92
C MET A 128 4.89 18.69 13.65
N PRO A 129 5.37 19.09 12.46
CA PRO A 129 4.68 18.81 11.20
C PRO A 129 4.60 17.30 10.93
N VAL A 130 3.37 16.78 10.90
CA VAL A 130 3.06 15.39 10.50
C VAL A 130 1.71 15.41 9.79
N ALA A 131 1.65 14.96 8.54
CA ALA A 131 0.40 14.88 7.81
C ALA A 131 -0.35 13.57 8.12
N LEU A 132 -1.67 13.60 8.00
CA LEU A 132 -2.54 12.43 8.18
C LEU A 132 -3.29 12.13 6.89
N GLU A 133 -3.20 10.89 6.42
CA GLU A 133 -4.09 10.33 5.41
C GLU A 133 -5.15 9.48 6.12
N VAL A 134 -6.40 9.95 6.11
CA VAL A 134 -7.51 9.30 6.83
C VAL A 134 -7.78 7.91 6.25
N GLY A 135 -7.87 6.92 7.14
CA GLY A 135 -8.14 5.53 6.79
C GLY A 135 -8.05 4.66 8.02
N SER A 136 -9.02 3.77 8.22
CA SER A 136 -9.12 2.98 9.45
C SER A 136 -8.92 1.48 9.26
N GLY A 137 -8.45 0.82 10.32
CA GLY A 137 -8.28 -0.63 10.36
C GLY A 137 -7.66 -1.09 11.69
N ALA A 138 -7.46 -2.40 11.86
CA ALA A 138 -6.92 -2.99 13.10
C ALA A 138 -5.66 -3.83 12.89
N SER A 139 -5.25 -4.06 11.63
CA SER A 139 -4.08 -4.87 11.31
C SER A 139 -2.80 -4.04 11.42
N ILE A 140 -2.15 -4.10 12.57
CA ILE A 140 -0.94 -3.32 12.88
C ILE A 140 0.27 -4.26 13.04
N ALA A 141 1.46 -3.78 12.66
CA ALA A 141 2.76 -4.41 12.87
C ALA A 141 3.74 -3.41 13.49
N ALA A 142 4.71 -3.90 14.26
CA ALA A 142 5.72 -3.06 14.91
C ALA A 142 7.06 -3.08 14.15
N ALA A 143 7.82 -1.97 14.23
CA ALA A 143 9.14 -1.83 13.60
C ALA A 143 10.27 -2.57 14.35
N GLY A 144 10.09 -2.86 15.64
CA GLY A 144 11.12 -3.44 16.50
C GLY A 144 10.56 -4.34 17.62
N ASN A 145 11.45 -5.07 18.28
CA ASN A 145 11.07 -6.13 19.24
C ASN A 145 10.29 -5.61 20.46
N GLU A 146 10.67 -4.45 21.00
CA GLU A 146 10.02 -3.87 22.20
C GLU A 146 8.56 -3.48 21.89
N ALA A 147 8.34 -2.75 20.80
CA ALA A 147 6.99 -2.39 20.34
C ALA A 147 6.18 -3.64 19.91
N ALA A 148 6.83 -4.67 19.37
CA ALA A 148 6.18 -5.94 19.05
C ALA A 148 5.68 -6.69 20.29
N ALA A 149 6.42 -6.62 21.41
CA ALA A 149 6.01 -7.22 22.67
C ALA A 149 4.74 -6.56 23.23
N LEU A 150 4.70 -5.22 23.27
CA LEU A 150 3.49 -4.47 23.67
C LEU A 150 2.31 -4.84 22.77
N LEU A 151 2.49 -4.75 21.44
CA LEU A 151 1.43 -5.04 20.47
C LEU A 151 0.91 -6.48 20.59
N SER A 152 1.78 -7.45 20.87
CA SER A 152 1.38 -8.84 21.08
C SER A 152 0.58 -9.01 22.37
N ALA A 153 0.95 -8.31 23.45
CA ALA A 153 0.27 -8.37 24.74
C ALA A 153 -1.10 -7.69 24.71
N THR A 154 -1.27 -6.65 23.88
CA THR A 154 -2.44 -5.76 23.91
C THR A 154 -3.17 -5.68 22.56
N ARG A 155 -3.02 -6.70 21.70
CA ARG A 155 -3.45 -6.67 20.29
C ARG A 155 -4.90 -6.25 20.06
N SER A 156 -5.82 -6.67 20.94
CA SER A 156 -7.26 -6.35 20.83
C SER A 156 -7.56 -4.87 21.07
N SER A 157 -6.65 -4.14 21.71
CA SER A 157 -6.84 -2.72 22.05
C SER A 157 -6.46 -1.76 20.93
N TRP A 158 -5.72 -2.21 19.92
CA TRP A 158 -5.16 -1.31 18.91
C TRP A 158 -5.98 -1.29 17.63
N SER A 159 -6.27 -0.09 17.17
CA SER A 159 -6.74 0.17 15.82
C SER A 159 -6.08 1.43 15.28
N TYR A 160 -6.22 1.76 14.01
CA TYR A 160 -5.75 3.03 13.46
C TYR A 160 -6.90 3.76 12.78
N ARG A 161 -6.84 5.10 12.81
CA ARG A 161 -7.83 6.01 12.19
C ARG A 161 -7.26 6.80 11.01
N ALA A 162 -5.94 6.85 10.91
CA ALA A 162 -5.19 7.47 9.83
C ALA A 162 -3.81 6.81 9.68
N THR A 163 -3.15 7.08 8.56
CA THR A 163 -1.73 6.81 8.37
C THR A 163 -0.93 8.11 8.37
N LEU A 164 0.24 8.09 9.02
CA LEU A 164 1.15 9.21 9.12
C LEU A 164 1.94 9.34 7.80
N THR A 165 1.82 10.49 7.16
CA THR A 165 2.53 10.84 5.91
C THR A 165 3.43 12.06 6.15
N ASP A 166 4.42 12.25 5.27
CA ASP A 166 5.36 13.38 5.33
C ASP A 166 6.00 13.57 6.71
N LEU A 167 6.52 12.47 7.27
CA LEU A 167 7.18 12.48 8.58
C LEU A 167 8.33 13.48 8.58
N ALA A 168 8.29 14.45 9.51
CA ALA A 168 9.37 15.39 9.71
C ALA A 168 10.68 14.68 10.09
N GLU A 169 11.81 15.34 9.77
CA GLU A 169 13.14 14.85 10.14
C GLU A 169 13.23 14.61 11.66
N GLY A 170 13.70 13.42 12.04
CA GLY A 170 13.77 12.97 13.43
C GLY A 170 12.58 12.12 13.91
N LEU A 171 11.48 12.03 13.15
CA LEU A 171 10.41 11.04 13.43
C LEU A 171 10.77 9.68 12.84
N SER A 172 11.01 8.71 13.71
CA SER A 172 11.23 7.32 13.33
C SER A 172 9.91 6.54 13.36
N PRO A 173 9.54 5.82 12.28
CA PRO A 173 8.37 4.94 12.28
C PRO A 173 8.45 3.87 13.38
N LEU A 174 7.33 3.66 14.08
CA LEU A 174 7.20 2.71 15.18
C LEU A 174 6.20 1.58 14.86
N PHE A 175 5.08 1.93 14.22
CA PHE A 175 4.02 1.00 13.84
C PHE A 175 3.62 1.20 12.38
N TYR A 176 3.23 0.10 11.73
CA TYR A 176 2.79 0.06 10.34
C TYR A 176 1.47 -0.68 10.18
N VAL A 177 0.76 -0.43 9.09
CA VAL A 177 -0.31 -1.34 8.66
C VAL A 177 0.33 -2.66 8.21
N LEU A 178 -0.10 -3.77 8.81
CA LEU A 178 0.46 -5.11 8.58
C LEU A 178 0.50 -5.44 7.09
N GLY A 179 1.68 -5.83 6.61
CA GLY A 179 1.91 -6.17 5.20
C GLY A 179 2.15 -4.96 4.28
N THR A 180 2.30 -3.76 4.82
CA THR A 180 2.56 -2.53 4.05
C THR A 180 3.68 -1.69 4.67
N LYS A 181 4.05 -0.58 4.00
CA LYS A 181 4.94 0.46 4.55
C LYS A 181 4.18 1.67 5.12
N LYS A 182 2.84 1.63 5.16
CA LYS A 182 2.05 2.75 5.68
C LYS A 182 2.24 2.87 7.19
N VAL A 183 2.75 4.00 7.65
CA VAL A 183 3.06 4.26 9.06
C VAL A 183 1.79 4.64 9.80
N VAL A 184 1.56 4.10 11.00
CA VAL A 184 0.41 4.41 11.88
C VAL A 184 0.84 4.83 13.29
N GLY A 185 2.13 4.77 13.58
CA GLY A 185 2.72 5.31 14.79
C GLY A 185 4.19 5.60 14.58
N ALA A 186 4.73 6.58 15.29
CA ALA A 186 6.10 7.05 15.16
C ALA A 186 6.60 7.61 16.49
N LEU A 187 7.92 7.75 16.62
CA LEU A 187 8.56 8.32 17.80
C LEU A 187 9.64 9.31 17.39
N ALA A 188 9.88 10.31 18.22
CA ALA A 188 10.99 11.23 18.07
C ALA A 188 11.61 11.56 19.42
N ARG A 189 12.93 11.71 19.43
CA ARG A 189 13.65 12.30 20.56
C ARG A 189 14.31 13.59 20.12
N ASN A 190 14.11 14.65 20.88
CA ASN A 190 14.85 15.88 20.66
C ASN A 190 16.23 15.83 21.36
N SER A 191 17.04 16.87 21.19
CA SER A 191 18.37 16.98 21.79
C SER A 191 18.38 17.12 23.32
N GLY A 192 17.23 17.39 23.93
CA GLY A 192 17.06 17.50 25.38
C GLY A 192 16.50 16.24 26.03
N ASP A 193 16.53 15.10 25.32
CA ASP A 193 15.92 13.82 25.70
C ASP A 193 14.38 13.81 25.81
N GLY A 194 13.72 14.86 25.29
CA GLY A 194 12.27 14.92 25.21
C GLY A 194 11.74 13.89 24.23
N LEU A 195 10.75 13.11 24.66
CA LEU A 195 10.22 12.00 23.90
C LEU A 195 8.81 12.34 23.41
N LEU A 196 8.64 12.42 22.10
CA LEU A 196 7.33 12.42 21.46
C LEU A 196 7.02 11.02 20.96
N VAL A 197 5.87 10.48 21.33
CA VAL A 197 5.34 9.22 20.79
C VAL A 197 3.98 9.48 20.18
N ILE A 198 3.83 9.18 18.89
CA ILE A 198 2.54 9.16 18.20
C ILE A 198 2.12 7.70 18.08
N LEU A 199 1.00 7.36 18.70
CA LEU A 199 0.45 6.02 18.75
C LEU A 199 -0.81 5.93 17.89
N PRO A 200 -1.11 4.74 17.32
CA PRO A 200 -2.41 4.49 16.72
C PRO A 200 -3.50 4.47 17.81
N ASP A 201 -4.76 4.45 17.42
CA ASP A 201 -5.90 4.43 18.34
C ASP A 201 -5.84 3.25 19.32
N TYR A 202 -6.24 3.51 20.56
CA TYR A 202 -6.11 2.58 21.68
C TYR A 202 -7.38 2.55 22.52
N VAL A 203 -8.12 1.45 22.44
CA VAL A 203 -9.37 1.23 23.17
C VAL A 203 -9.40 -0.21 23.67
N PRO A 204 -9.02 -0.48 24.94
CA PRO A 204 -9.08 -1.82 25.51
C PRO A 204 -10.52 -2.30 25.77
N ASP A 205 -10.74 -3.60 25.61
CA ASP A 205 -11.97 -4.26 26.06
C ASP A 205 -12.11 -4.11 27.58
N GLU A 206 -13.33 -3.91 28.09
CA GLU A 206 -13.62 -3.70 29.53
C GLU A 206 -12.94 -4.71 30.47
N LYS A 207 -12.84 -5.97 30.03
CA LYS A 207 -12.24 -7.07 30.79
C LYS A 207 -10.70 -6.99 30.88
N ASP A 208 -10.05 -6.29 29.95
CA ASP A 208 -8.60 -6.26 29.79
C ASP A 208 -8.01 -4.87 30.13
N VAL A 209 -8.85 -3.85 30.39
CA VAL A 209 -8.48 -2.44 30.66
C VAL A 209 -7.29 -2.32 31.60
N GLU A 210 -7.39 -2.85 32.83
CA GLU A 210 -6.32 -2.72 33.83
C GLU A 210 -5.00 -3.33 33.34
N THR A 211 -5.05 -4.52 32.74
CA THR A 211 -3.85 -5.25 32.33
C THR A 211 -3.18 -4.59 31.13
N HIS A 212 -3.97 -4.17 30.14
CA HIS A 212 -3.45 -3.54 28.93
C HIS A 212 -2.92 -2.13 29.22
N ASN A 213 -3.62 -1.36 30.06
CA ASN A 213 -3.17 -0.02 30.46
C ASN A 213 -1.88 -0.10 31.28
N ALA A 214 -1.75 -1.08 32.18
CA ALA A 214 -0.50 -1.32 32.89
C ALA A 214 0.66 -1.65 31.93
N ALA A 215 0.42 -2.52 30.94
CA ALA A 215 1.44 -2.87 29.93
C ALA A 215 1.84 -1.67 29.06
N LEU A 216 0.88 -0.82 28.68
CA LEU A 216 1.15 0.42 27.95
C LEU A 216 2.00 1.38 28.78
N LEU A 217 1.68 1.57 30.06
CA LEU A 217 2.42 2.45 30.95
C LEU A 217 3.85 1.94 31.22
N GLU A 218 4.01 0.64 31.42
CA GLU A 218 5.32 0.01 31.60
C GLU A 218 6.18 0.23 30.35
N TRP A 219 5.63 -0.02 29.16
CA TRP A 219 6.32 0.23 27.90
C TRP A 219 6.69 1.71 27.68
N ILE A 220 5.78 2.64 28.00
CA ILE A 220 6.11 4.08 27.96
C ILE A 220 7.25 4.38 28.92
N SER A 221 7.21 3.84 30.13
CA SER A 221 8.23 4.06 31.16
C SER A 221 9.61 3.56 30.71
N ASP A 222 9.68 2.37 30.11
CA ASP A 222 10.89 1.81 29.53
C ASP A 222 11.47 2.69 28.42
N LEU A 223 10.60 3.25 27.57
CA LEU A 223 11.03 4.24 26.58
C LEU A 223 11.57 5.52 27.23
N THR A 224 11.00 5.99 28.34
CA THR A 224 11.50 7.21 28.97
C THR A 224 12.86 7.06 29.66
N GLY A 225 13.27 5.82 29.97
CA GLY A 225 14.44 5.52 30.79
C GLY A 225 14.30 6.02 32.24
N SER A 226 15.19 5.57 33.13
CA SER A 226 15.20 6.06 34.52
C SER A 226 15.57 7.56 34.56
N PRO A 227 14.83 8.41 35.30
CA PRO A 227 15.18 9.83 35.49
C PRO A 227 16.61 10.02 36.00
N ASP A 228 17.12 9.10 36.81
CA ASP A 228 18.46 9.12 37.38
C ASP A 228 19.57 8.81 36.34
N ALA A 229 19.21 8.29 35.18
CA ALA A 229 20.12 7.97 34.08
C ALA A 229 20.18 9.06 33.00
N ARG A 230 19.33 10.11 33.09
CA ARG A 230 19.31 11.20 32.10
C ARG A 230 20.55 12.06 32.25
N GLN A 231 21.29 12.21 31.16
CA GLN A 231 22.45 13.09 31.15
C GLN A 231 21.99 14.52 30.92
N PRO A 232 22.59 15.51 31.60
CA PRO A 232 22.28 16.91 31.31
C PRO A 232 22.67 17.22 29.85
N GLY A 233 21.86 18.01 29.15
CA GLY A 233 22.04 18.26 27.70
C GLY A 233 23.42 18.82 27.30
N TRP A 234 24.17 19.42 28.23
CA TRP A 234 25.57 19.82 27.95
C TRP A 234 26.50 18.63 27.72
N ALA A 235 26.20 17.44 28.26
CA ALA A 235 27.01 16.24 28.15
C ALA A 235 27.09 15.73 26.71
N ALA A 236 26.06 15.96 25.89
CA ALA A 236 26.05 15.64 24.46
C ALA A 236 27.15 16.36 23.66
N ASN A 237 27.71 17.46 24.19
CA ASN A 237 28.84 18.15 23.57
C ASN A 237 30.19 17.45 23.79
N PHE A 238 30.23 16.43 24.64
CA PHE A 238 31.45 15.71 25.01
C PHE A 238 31.39 14.26 24.52
N LEU A 239 31.87 14.03 23.30
CA LEU A 239 31.94 12.70 22.72
C LEU A 239 33.21 11.96 23.17
N PHE A 240 33.07 10.66 23.45
CA PHE A 240 34.26 9.82 23.61
C PHE A 240 34.98 9.63 22.27
N GLY A 241 36.31 9.46 22.27
CA GLY A 241 37.04 9.16 21.03
C GLY A 241 36.54 7.90 20.30
N THR A 242 36.08 6.90 21.05
CA THR A 242 35.43 5.69 20.51
C THR A 242 34.04 5.95 19.96
N GLU A 243 33.34 6.98 20.44
CA GLU A 243 32.03 7.41 19.94
C GLU A 243 32.15 8.10 18.59
N VAL A 244 33.14 8.99 18.42
CA VAL A 244 33.47 9.59 17.12
C VAL A 244 33.75 8.51 16.07
N SER A 245 34.53 7.48 16.43
CA SER A 245 34.79 6.35 15.53
C SER A 245 33.52 5.54 15.21
N ARG A 246 32.65 5.32 16.21
CA ARG A 246 31.37 4.61 16.02
C ARG A 246 30.39 5.40 15.16
N ILE A 247 30.34 6.73 15.29
CA ILE A 247 29.50 7.59 14.43
C ILE A 247 29.90 7.42 12.96
N GLY A 248 31.19 7.47 12.64
CA GLY A 248 31.65 7.25 11.27
C GLY A 248 31.31 5.85 10.74
N ARG A 249 31.45 4.81 11.57
CA ARG A 249 31.04 3.44 11.20
C ARG A 249 29.53 3.31 11.00
N ARG A 250 28.73 3.99 11.83
CA ARG A 250 27.26 4.02 11.70
C ARG A 250 26.85 4.69 10.40
N GLN A 251 27.40 5.87 10.11
CA GLN A 251 27.16 6.59 8.85
C GLN A 251 27.55 5.76 7.62
N ALA A 252 28.70 5.07 7.68
CA ALA A 252 29.11 4.17 6.60
C ALA A 252 28.15 2.99 6.42
N ALA A 253 27.66 2.40 7.52
CA ALA A 253 26.68 1.32 7.49
C ALA A 253 25.31 1.80 6.98
N GLU A 254 24.87 2.99 7.37
CA GLU A 254 23.63 3.63 6.89
C GLU A 254 23.71 3.93 5.39
N ALA A 255 24.84 4.47 4.90
CA ALA A 255 25.06 4.70 3.47
C ALA A 255 25.07 3.41 2.66
N GLU A 256 25.67 2.34 3.19
CA GLU A 256 25.65 1.01 2.58
C GLU A 256 24.24 0.42 2.54
N ALA A 257 23.48 0.54 3.63
CA ALA A 257 22.09 0.09 3.68
C ALA A 257 21.24 0.82 2.63
N ALA A 258 21.37 2.14 2.51
CA ALA A 258 20.67 2.93 1.49
C ALA A 258 21.01 2.48 0.06
N ARG A 259 22.28 2.13 -0.20
CA ARG A 259 22.71 1.59 -1.51
C ARG A 259 22.06 0.24 -1.81
N ILE A 260 22.08 -0.68 -0.83
CA ILE A 260 21.46 -2.00 -0.97
C ILE A 260 19.95 -1.87 -1.19
N GLU A 261 19.29 -0.94 -0.51
CA GLU A 261 17.86 -0.69 -0.71
C GLU A 261 17.54 -0.20 -2.13
N GLN A 262 18.38 0.69 -2.70
CA GLN A 262 18.23 1.12 -4.09
C GLN A 262 18.43 -0.03 -5.07
N GLU A 263 19.43 -0.88 -4.83
CA GLU A 263 19.68 -2.07 -5.66
C GLU A 263 18.50 -3.07 -5.59
N LEU A 264 17.95 -3.30 -4.40
CA LEU A 264 16.76 -4.14 -4.21
C LEU A 264 15.54 -3.59 -4.96
N GLU A 265 15.36 -2.27 -4.98
CA GLU A 265 14.26 -1.65 -5.71
C GLU A 265 14.41 -1.80 -7.23
N LEU A 266 15.64 -1.63 -7.75
CA LEU A 266 15.93 -1.90 -9.16
C LEU A 266 15.63 -3.36 -9.53
N LEU A 267 16.11 -4.31 -8.72
CA LEU A 267 15.84 -5.74 -8.93
C LEU A 267 14.34 -6.07 -8.87
N ARG A 268 13.57 -5.42 -7.99
CA ARG A 268 12.11 -5.59 -7.93
C ARG A 268 11.41 -5.05 -9.17
N VAL A 269 11.85 -3.90 -9.69
CA VAL A 269 11.32 -3.33 -10.93
C VAL A 269 11.63 -4.25 -12.12
N GLU A 270 12.85 -4.78 -12.20
CA GLU A 270 13.24 -5.76 -13.22
C GLU A 270 12.40 -7.04 -13.10
N GLN A 271 12.23 -7.58 -11.89
CA GLN A 271 11.39 -8.75 -11.64
C GLN A 271 9.94 -8.51 -12.03
N ALA A 272 9.35 -7.35 -11.68
CA ALA A 272 7.98 -7.01 -12.04
C ALA A 272 7.81 -6.87 -13.57
N ALA A 273 8.82 -6.32 -14.26
CA ALA A 273 8.83 -6.25 -15.72
C ALA A 273 8.91 -7.64 -16.35
N ASP A 274 9.67 -8.55 -15.75
CA ASP A 274 9.78 -9.95 -16.18
C ASP A 274 8.49 -10.74 -15.92
N ASP A 275 7.84 -10.52 -14.77
CA ASP A 275 6.58 -11.17 -14.41
C ASP A 275 5.43 -10.82 -15.39
N GLN A 276 5.46 -9.63 -16.00
CA GLN A 276 4.48 -9.27 -17.04
C GLN A 276 4.51 -10.22 -18.24
N TRP A 277 5.66 -10.80 -18.59
CA TRP A 277 5.76 -11.76 -19.69
C TRP A 277 4.93 -13.03 -19.46
N LYS A 278 4.68 -13.39 -18.19
CA LYS A 278 3.82 -14.53 -17.83
C LYS A 278 2.37 -14.34 -18.27
N LEU A 279 1.94 -13.10 -18.58
CA LEU A 279 0.62 -12.84 -19.16
C LEU A 279 0.41 -13.54 -20.51
N LEU A 280 1.46 -13.89 -21.26
CA LEU A 280 1.32 -14.69 -22.48
C LEU A 280 0.76 -16.10 -22.20
N VAL A 281 0.97 -16.64 -21.00
CA VAL A 281 0.53 -17.99 -20.61
C VAL A 281 -0.58 -18.01 -19.55
N THR A 282 -0.95 -16.86 -18.98
CA THR A 282 -2.02 -16.72 -17.97
C THR A 282 -3.14 -15.73 -18.37
N GLY A 283 -2.84 -14.78 -19.25
CA GLY A 283 -3.73 -13.66 -19.56
C GLY A 283 -4.93 -14.00 -20.44
N THR A 284 -5.87 -13.05 -20.52
CA THR A 284 -6.97 -12.99 -21.50
C THR A 284 -7.32 -11.52 -21.80
N GLY A 285 -8.13 -11.31 -22.84
CA GLY A 285 -8.63 -10.00 -23.27
C GLY A 285 -7.53 -8.97 -23.46
N THR A 286 -7.80 -7.72 -23.11
CA THR A 286 -6.90 -6.59 -23.32
C THR A 286 -5.53 -6.75 -22.68
N ALA A 287 -5.42 -7.45 -21.55
CA ALA A 287 -4.13 -7.69 -20.90
C ALA A 287 -3.24 -8.61 -21.75
N LEU A 288 -3.82 -9.67 -22.32
CA LEU A 288 -3.12 -10.57 -23.23
C LEU A 288 -2.80 -9.89 -24.56
N GLU A 289 -3.75 -9.14 -25.14
CA GLU A 289 -3.56 -8.40 -26.39
C GLU A 289 -2.36 -7.44 -26.30
N ARG A 290 -2.27 -6.64 -25.24
CA ARG A 290 -1.13 -5.73 -24.99
C ARG A 290 0.18 -6.48 -24.84
N GLN A 291 0.16 -7.64 -24.20
CA GLN A 291 1.37 -8.44 -24.03
C GLN A 291 1.83 -9.08 -25.35
N VAL A 292 0.88 -9.51 -26.19
CA VAL A 292 1.16 -10.02 -27.55
C VAL A 292 1.71 -8.92 -28.44
N GLU A 293 1.18 -7.69 -28.37
CA GLU A 293 1.74 -6.53 -29.07
C GLU A 293 3.21 -6.28 -28.68
N LYS A 294 3.49 -6.29 -27.37
CA LYS A 294 4.85 -6.14 -26.86
C LYS A 294 5.75 -7.28 -27.34
N ALA A 295 5.25 -8.51 -27.37
CA ALA A 295 5.96 -9.67 -27.89
C ALA A 295 6.31 -9.50 -29.38
N LEU A 296 5.34 -9.14 -30.21
CA LEU A 296 5.56 -8.90 -31.64
C LEU A 296 6.58 -7.78 -31.89
N SER A 297 6.52 -6.70 -31.09
CA SER A 297 7.50 -5.61 -31.17
C SER A 297 8.94 -6.10 -30.86
N VAL A 298 9.10 -6.95 -29.84
CA VAL A 298 10.40 -7.58 -29.53
C VAL A 298 10.88 -8.49 -30.66
N LEU A 299 9.94 -9.17 -31.33
CA LEU A 299 10.22 -10.00 -32.51
C LEU A 299 10.39 -9.17 -33.80
N GLY A 300 10.52 -7.85 -33.70
CA GLY A 300 10.86 -6.98 -34.83
C GLY A 300 9.67 -6.57 -35.70
N PHE A 301 8.43 -6.85 -35.30
CA PHE A 301 7.24 -6.36 -36.00
C PHE A 301 6.96 -4.91 -35.62
N GLU A 302 6.62 -4.09 -36.60
CA GLU A 302 6.05 -2.76 -36.41
C GLU A 302 4.54 -2.89 -36.25
N VAL A 303 4.04 -2.72 -35.02
CA VAL A 303 2.61 -2.92 -34.70
C VAL A 303 1.85 -1.59 -34.73
N GLU A 304 0.74 -1.56 -35.48
CA GLU A 304 -0.17 -0.42 -35.58
C GLU A 304 -1.40 -0.64 -34.70
N ARG A 305 -1.71 0.33 -33.83
CA ARG A 305 -2.95 0.32 -33.03
C ARG A 305 -4.08 1.03 -33.77
N HIS A 306 -5.24 0.38 -33.85
CA HIS A 306 -6.48 0.99 -34.33
C HIS A 306 -7.57 1.02 -33.25
N ASP A 307 -8.58 1.86 -33.48
CA ASP A 307 -9.76 2.00 -32.63
C ASP A 307 -10.50 0.68 -32.39
N VAL A 308 -11.17 0.62 -31.23
CA VAL A 308 -11.97 -0.51 -30.74
C VAL A 308 -12.88 -1.08 -31.85
N GLY A 309 -12.65 -2.35 -32.23
CA GLY A 309 -13.55 -3.11 -33.10
C GLY A 309 -13.01 -3.57 -34.47
N ARG A 310 -11.72 -3.34 -34.80
CA ARG A 310 -11.08 -3.84 -36.04
C ARG A 310 -9.85 -4.69 -35.73
N SER A 311 -9.98 -6.03 -35.66
CA SER A 311 -8.93 -7.01 -35.28
C SER A 311 -8.19 -6.71 -33.97
N ASP A 312 -7.63 -7.73 -33.32
CA ASP A 312 -6.94 -7.50 -32.05
C ASP A 312 -5.63 -6.70 -32.28
N LEU A 313 -4.84 -7.02 -33.33
CA LEU A 313 -3.64 -6.24 -33.72
C LEU A 313 -3.37 -6.29 -35.25
N ARG A 314 -2.74 -5.25 -35.80
CA ARG A 314 -2.17 -5.20 -37.17
C ARG A 314 -0.72 -4.78 -37.10
N GLY A 315 0.08 -5.16 -38.09
CA GLY A 315 1.45 -4.66 -38.21
C GLY A 315 2.14 -5.09 -39.48
N SER A 316 3.44 -4.89 -39.52
CA SER A 316 4.31 -5.34 -40.60
C SER A 316 5.66 -5.82 -40.08
N TRP A 317 6.25 -6.76 -40.79
CA TRP A 317 7.66 -7.11 -40.65
C TRP A 317 8.28 -7.13 -42.04
N LYS A 318 9.26 -6.25 -42.27
CA LYS A 318 9.81 -5.98 -43.62
C LYS A 318 8.64 -5.65 -44.57
N ASP A 319 8.55 -6.36 -45.70
CA ASP A 319 7.47 -6.16 -46.68
C ASP A 319 6.19 -6.96 -46.38
N ALA A 320 6.19 -7.80 -45.33
CA ALA A 320 5.05 -8.64 -44.99
C ALA A 320 4.10 -7.94 -44.02
N ARG A 321 2.85 -7.70 -44.44
CA ARG A 321 1.80 -7.26 -43.52
C ARG A 321 1.23 -8.42 -42.74
N VAL A 322 0.89 -8.18 -41.48
CA VAL A 322 0.29 -9.18 -40.60
C VAL A 322 -0.98 -8.65 -39.94
N VAL A 323 -1.93 -9.56 -39.76
CA VAL A 323 -3.12 -9.36 -38.94
C VAL A 323 -3.12 -10.42 -37.87
N VAL A 324 -3.28 -10.00 -36.62
CA VAL A 324 -3.17 -10.89 -35.47
C VAL A 324 -4.47 -10.89 -34.69
N GLU A 325 -4.96 -12.10 -34.41
CA GLU A 325 -6.10 -12.36 -33.54
C GLU A 325 -5.59 -13.04 -32.28
N VAL A 326 -6.04 -12.58 -31.11
CA VAL A 326 -5.53 -13.00 -29.81
C VAL A 326 -6.67 -13.60 -28.99
N LYS A 327 -6.47 -14.81 -28.44
CA LYS A 327 -7.49 -15.48 -27.62
C LYS A 327 -6.90 -16.12 -26.37
N GLY A 328 -7.34 -15.65 -25.20
CA GLY A 328 -7.12 -16.31 -23.92
C GLY A 328 -8.36 -17.12 -23.53
N VAL A 329 -8.29 -18.44 -23.60
CA VAL A 329 -9.42 -19.35 -23.39
C VAL A 329 -9.14 -20.37 -22.29
N ALA A 330 -10.19 -20.77 -21.55
CA ALA A 330 -10.07 -21.78 -20.49
C ALA A 330 -9.92 -23.21 -21.05
N LYS A 331 -10.18 -23.42 -22.34
CA LYS A 331 -10.10 -24.71 -23.04
C LYS A 331 -9.23 -24.59 -24.29
N SER A 332 -9.29 -25.56 -25.21
CA SER A 332 -8.66 -25.48 -26.52
C SER A 332 -9.27 -24.40 -27.43
N ALA A 333 -8.51 -24.04 -28.47
CA ALA A 333 -8.99 -23.21 -29.57
C ALA A 333 -10.08 -23.93 -30.37
N ALA A 334 -10.86 -23.15 -31.12
CA ALA A 334 -11.92 -23.64 -31.98
C ALA A 334 -11.83 -22.94 -33.34
N GLU A 335 -12.38 -23.57 -34.38
CA GLU A 335 -12.42 -23.04 -35.75
C GLU A 335 -13.02 -21.62 -35.82
N LYS A 336 -13.99 -21.30 -34.95
CA LYS A 336 -14.56 -19.95 -34.85
C LYS A 336 -13.52 -18.85 -34.58
N HIS A 337 -12.39 -19.16 -33.94
CA HIS A 337 -11.30 -18.22 -33.70
C HIS A 337 -10.49 -17.97 -34.98
N ALA A 338 -10.18 -19.02 -35.74
CA ALA A 338 -9.55 -18.88 -37.06
C ALA A 338 -10.50 -18.19 -38.06
N ALA A 339 -11.80 -18.46 -37.99
CA ALA A 339 -12.80 -17.77 -38.81
C ALA A 339 -12.94 -16.29 -38.44
N GLN A 340 -12.69 -15.92 -37.18
CA GLN A 340 -12.65 -14.51 -36.76
C GLN A 340 -11.42 -13.81 -37.37
N LEU A 341 -10.24 -14.43 -37.28
CA LEU A 341 -9.03 -13.95 -37.95
C LEU A 341 -9.22 -13.78 -39.46
N GLU A 342 -9.83 -14.76 -40.13
CA GLU A 342 -10.05 -14.73 -41.57
C GLU A 342 -10.84 -13.50 -42.03
N LYS A 343 -11.84 -13.08 -41.25
CA LYS A 343 -12.62 -11.87 -41.58
C LYS A 343 -11.72 -10.64 -41.73
N TRP A 344 -10.67 -10.55 -40.93
CA TRP A 344 -9.73 -9.44 -40.95
C TRP A 344 -8.72 -9.56 -42.09
N VAL A 345 -8.21 -10.76 -42.35
CA VAL A 345 -7.34 -11.02 -43.51
C VAL A 345 -8.08 -10.72 -44.82
N SER A 346 -9.32 -11.19 -44.95
CA SER A 346 -10.20 -10.89 -46.09
C SER A 346 -10.47 -9.39 -46.25
N ALA A 347 -10.55 -8.62 -45.16
CA ALA A 347 -10.73 -7.17 -45.22
C ALA A 347 -9.50 -6.44 -45.78
N GLU A 348 -8.29 -6.85 -45.41
CA GLU A 348 -7.05 -6.33 -46.03
C GLU A 348 -7.01 -6.67 -47.53
N LEU A 349 -7.36 -7.90 -47.90
CA LEU A 349 -7.38 -8.34 -49.29
C LEU A 349 -8.37 -7.53 -50.15
N ALA A 350 -9.52 -7.16 -49.58
CA ALA A 350 -10.51 -6.29 -50.25
C ALA A 350 -9.96 -4.88 -50.53
N GLU A 351 -9.00 -4.41 -49.73
CA GLU A 351 -8.24 -3.18 -49.96
C GLU A 351 -6.98 -3.40 -50.83
N ALA A 352 -6.89 -4.54 -51.52
CA ALA A 352 -5.74 -4.98 -52.33
C ALA A 352 -4.42 -5.09 -51.54
N ARG A 353 -4.50 -5.36 -50.23
CA ARG A 353 -3.36 -5.58 -49.35
C ARG A 353 -3.31 -7.04 -48.96
N GLN A 354 -2.24 -7.72 -49.36
CA GLN A 354 -2.01 -9.09 -48.89
C GLN A 354 -1.50 -9.04 -47.45
N ALA A 355 -2.11 -9.80 -46.56
CA ALA A 355 -1.71 -9.87 -45.16
C ALA A 355 -1.68 -11.31 -44.66
N LYS A 356 -0.68 -11.64 -43.85
CA LYS A 356 -0.56 -12.93 -43.15
C LYS A 356 -1.45 -12.93 -41.91
N GLY A 357 -2.30 -13.93 -41.76
CA GLY A 357 -3.07 -14.14 -40.54
C GLY A 357 -2.24 -14.88 -39.48
N ILE A 358 -2.17 -14.35 -38.26
CA ILE A 358 -1.55 -15.02 -37.10
C ILE A 358 -2.59 -15.15 -35.98
N LEU A 359 -2.87 -16.37 -35.55
CA LEU A 359 -3.75 -16.66 -34.42
C LEU A 359 -2.92 -17.03 -33.19
N VAL A 360 -2.91 -16.14 -32.19
CA VAL A 360 -2.22 -16.36 -30.91
C VAL A 360 -3.23 -16.87 -29.89
N VAL A 361 -2.98 -18.06 -29.33
CA VAL A 361 -3.89 -18.66 -28.33
C VAL A 361 -3.18 -19.01 -27.04
N ASN A 362 -3.66 -18.46 -25.93
CA ASN A 362 -3.39 -18.94 -24.59
C ASN A 362 -4.55 -19.84 -24.12
N SER A 363 -4.43 -21.15 -24.35
CA SER A 363 -5.40 -22.16 -23.90
C SER A 363 -5.07 -22.71 -22.52
N TRP A 364 -6.07 -23.28 -21.85
CA TRP A 364 -5.92 -23.90 -20.52
C TRP A 364 -5.32 -22.93 -19.50
N ARG A 365 -5.61 -21.64 -19.65
CA ARG A 365 -4.96 -20.56 -18.87
C ARG A 365 -5.17 -20.67 -17.35
N GLU A 366 -6.20 -21.39 -16.93
CA GLU A 366 -6.54 -21.66 -15.53
C GLU A 366 -5.91 -22.96 -15.00
N THR A 367 -5.20 -23.69 -15.86
CA THR A 367 -4.47 -24.91 -15.54
C THR A 367 -2.96 -24.60 -15.47
N PRO A 368 -2.25 -25.02 -14.41
CA PRO A 368 -0.78 -24.95 -14.35
C PRO A 368 -0.11 -25.55 -15.58
N LEU A 369 0.99 -24.97 -16.06
CA LEU A 369 1.64 -25.34 -17.33
C LEU A 369 2.02 -26.82 -17.39
N ASP A 370 2.55 -27.36 -16.30
CA ASP A 370 2.95 -28.76 -16.12
C ASP A 370 1.76 -29.74 -16.13
N ALA A 371 0.54 -29.25 -15.88
CA ALA A 371 -0.68 -30.04 -15.91
C ALA A 371 -1.46 -29.91 -17.25
N ARG A 372 -0.99 -29.12 -18.22
CA ARG A 372 -1.66 -28.95 -19.52
C ARG A 372 -1.33 -30.10 -20.46
N THR A 373 -2.21 -31.10 -20.52
CA THR A 373 -2.02 -32.30 -21.36
C THR A 373 -2.81 -32.28 -22.67
N GLU A 374 -3.82 -31.41 -22.78
CA GLU A 374 -4.73 -31.35 -23.93
C GLU A 374 -4.23 -30.36 -25.01
N PRO A 375 -4.43 -30.63 -26.31
CA PRO A 375 -3.89 -29.79 -27.39
C PRO A 375 -4.53 -28.40 -27.41
N THR A 376 -3.70 -27.36 -27.62
CA THR A 376 -4.16 -25.97 -27.79
C THR A 376 -5.02 -25.83 -29.04
N PHE A 377 -4.54 -26.37 -30.18
CA PHE A 377 -5.24 -26.35 -31.45
C PHE A 377 -5.69 -27.76 -31.77
N PRO A 378 -6.98 -28.12 -31.71
CA PRO A 378 -7.46 -29.46 -32.07
C PRO A 378 -7.27 -29.76 -33.57
N ASP A 379 -7.08 -31.02 -33.95
CA ASP A 379 -6.83 -31.40 -35.36
C ASP A 379 -7.94 -30.97 -36.31
N GLN A 380 -9.19 -30.91 -35.85
CA GLN A 380 -10.34 -30.54 -36.67
C GLN A 380 -10.23 -29.12 -37.27
N MET A 381 -9.57 -28.16 -36.59
CA MET A 381 -9.51 -26.76 -37.04
C MET A 381 -8.27 -26.45 -37.89
N VAL A 382 -7.28 -27.35 -37.91
CA VAL A 382 -6.02 -27.12 -38.62
C VAL A 382 -6.23 -27.04 -40.15
N PRO A 383 -7.00 -27.93 -40.80
CA PRO A 383 -7.24 -27.83 -42.24
C PRO A 383 -7.83 -26.49 -42.67
N TYR A 384 -8.76 -25.93 -41.87
CA TYR A 384 -9.35 -24.62 -42.12
C TYR A 384 -8.28 -23.51 -42.16
N SER A 385 -7.36 -23.55 -41.20
CA SER A 385 -6.29 -22.56 -41.00
C SER A 385 -5.21 -22.67 -42.08
N VAL A 386 -4.80 -23.89 -42.42
CA VAL A 386 -3.82 -24.17 -43.49
C VAL A 386 -4.35 -23.71 -44.86
N GLN A 387 -5.62 -23.96 -45.17
CA GLN A 387 -6.24 -23.53 -46.42
C GLN A 387 -6.20 -22.00 -46.61
N ARG A 388 -6.14 -21.24 -45.51
CA ARG A 388 -6.15 -19.77 -45.48
C ARG A 388 -4.79 -19.16 -45.16
N ASP A 389 -3.75 -20.00 -45.11
CA ASP A 389 -2.40 -19.58 -44.77
C ASP A 389 -2.28 -18.89 -43.40
N HIS A 390 -3.07 -19.32 -42.41
CA HIS A 390 -2.96 -18.82 -41.04
C HIS A 390 -1.82 -19.48 -40.30
N CYS A 391 -1.03 -18.70 -39.57
CA CYS A 391 -0.07 -19.18 -38.59
C CYS A 391 -0.77 -19.35 -37.23
N LEU A 392 -0.67 -20.54 -36.63
CA LEU A 392 -1.24 -20.88 -35.33
C LEU A 392 -0.12 -21.01 -34.30
N VAL A 393 -0.09 -20.11 -33.31
CA VAL A 393 0.97 -20.06 -32.29
C VAL A 393 0.37 -20.00 -30.89
N THR A 394 0.92 -20.76 -29.95
CA THR A 394 0.48 -20.70 -28.56
C THR A 394 1.12 -19.54 -27.81
N GLY A 395 0.50 -19.11 -26.72
CA GLY A 395 1.10 -18.12 -25.82
C GLY A 395 2.45 -18.57 -25.24
N LEU A 396 2.62 -19.88 -24.98
CA LEU A 396 3.89 -20.44 -24.52
C LEU A 396 4.96 -20.36 -25.61
N GLN A 397 4.64 -20.77 -26.85
CA GLN A 397 5.55 -20.68 -27.98
C GLN A 397 6.02 -19.24 -28.22
N LEU A 398 5.09 -18.28 -28.17
CA LEU A 398 5.40 -16.88 -28.32
C LEU A 398 6.31 -16.37 -27.17
N LEU A 399 6.06 -16.80 -25.94
CA LEU A 399 6.92 -16.47 -24.79
C LEU A 399 8.34 -17.02 -24.95
N SER A 400 8.48 -18.29 -25.34
CA SER A 400 9.78 -18.94 -25.58
C SER A 400 10.56 -18.23 -26.69
N MET A 401 9.89 -17.87 -27.79
CA MET A 401 10.46 -17.08 -28.88
C MET A 401 10.98 -15.72 -28.40
N VAL A 402 10.17 -14.98 -27.62
CA VAL A 402 10.55 -13.68 -27.06
C VAL A 402 11.76 -13.81 -26.16
N ARG A 403 11.76 -14.76 -25.21
CA ARG A 403 12.88 -14.92 -24.27
C ARG A 403 14.16 -15.31 -24.97
N ALA A 404 14.09 -16.15 -26.00
CA ALA A 404 15.25 -16.47 -26.82
C ALA A 404 15.78 -15.25 -27.60
N CYS A 405 14.90 -14.40 -28.15
CA CYS A 405 15.33 -13.19 -28.88
C CYS A 405 15.87 -12.10 -27.94
N LEU A 406 15.34 -11.98 -26.72
CA LEU A 406 15.90 -11.09 -25.70
C LEU A 406 17.31 -11.54 -25.29
N ALA A 407 17.55 -12.85 -25.20
CA ALA A 407 18.87 -13.40 -24.90
C ALA A 407 19.83 -13.33 -26.11
N GLN A 408 19.31 -13.49 -27.32
CA GLN A 408 20.06 -13.56 -28.58
C GLN A 408 19.34 -12.74 -29.68
N PRO A 409 19.56 -11.42 -29.75
CA PRO A 409 18.84 -10.53 -30.68
C PRO A 409 19.06 -10.85 -32.17
N ASP A 410 20.13 -11.54 -32.53
CA ASP A 410 20.39 -12.02 -33.89
C ASP A 410 19.37 -13.05 -34.38
N ARG A 411 18.61 -13.67 -33.47
CA ARG A 411 17.54 -14.63 -33.81
C ARG A 411 16.23 -13.97 -34.23
N ILE A 412 16.07 -12.66 -34.00
CA ILE A 412 14.82 -11.93 -34.25
C ILE A 412 14.30 -12.16 -35.67
N ASP A 413 15.15 -11.97 -36.68
CA ASP A 413 14.78 -12.11 -38.08
C ASP A 413 14.32 -13.53 -38.44
N ALA A 414 15.03 -14.55 -37.94
CA ALA A 414 14.69 -15.95 -38.20
C ALA A 414 13.35 -16.36 -37.55
N VAL A 415 13.07 -15.83 -36.35
CA VAL A 415 11.81 -16.10 -35.63
C VAL A 415 10.64 -15.38 -36.30
N ALA A 416 10.81 -14.12 -36.68
CA ALA A 416 9.79 -13.37 -37.41
C ALA A 416 9.47 -14.01 -38.77
N GLU A 417 10.49 -14.42 -39.52
CA GLU A 417 10.34 -15.18 -40.76
C GLU A 417 9.55 -16.47 -40.54
N ALA A 418 9.87 -17.23 -39.47
CA ALA A 418 9.14 -18.45 -39.14
C ALA A 418 7.65 -18.19 -38.88
N LEU A 419 7.28 -17.12 -38.16
CA LEU A 419 5.88 -16.76 -37.93
C LEU A 419 5.15 -16.39 -39.22
N VAL A 420 5.83 -15.68 -40.14
CA VAL A 420 5.24 -15.26 -41.43
C VAL A 420 5.15 -16.44 -42.42
N ALA A 421 6.14 -17.32 -42.45
CA ALA A 421 6.21 -18.45 -43.37
C ALA A 421 5.34 -19.64 -42.95
N THR A 422 5.01 -19.77 -41.66
CA THR A 422 4.25 -20.92 -41.15
C THR A 422 2.78 -20.89 -41.61
N SER A 423 2.31 -22.03 -42.14
CA SER A 423 0.90 -22.29 -42.44
C SER A 423 0.42 -23.46 -41.58
N GLY A 424 -0.54 -23.22 -40.68
CA GLY A 424 -0.93 -24.16 -39.64
C GLY A 424 -0.15 -23.96 -38.33
N ARG A 425 0.14 -25.04 -37.60
CA ARG A 425 0.78 -24.98 -36.28
C ARG A 425 2.27 -24.64 -36.40
N VAL A 426 2.73 -23.69 -35.59
CA VAL A 426 4.16 -23.49 -35.32
C VAL A 426 4.73 -24.75 -34.67
N SER A 427 5.92 -25.18 -35.11
CA SER A 427 6.66 -26.31 -34.55
C SER A 427 7.72 -25.85 -33.54
N GLY A 428 7.92 -26.64 -32.48
CA GLY A 428 8.86 -26.34 -31.39
C GLY A 428 8.38 -25.19 -30.50
N TRP A 429 9.26 -24.74 -29.60
CA TRP A 429 9.03 -23.64 -28.64
C TRP A 429 7.98 -23.93 -27.56
N ASP A 430 7.50 -25.16 -27.48
CA ASP A 430 6.37 -25.59 -26.68
C ASP A 430 6.76 -26.25 -25.35
N ASP A 431 8.06 -26.37 -25.05
CA ASP A 431 8.54 -26.89 -23.76
C ASP A 431 8.59 -25.76 -22.71
N PRO A 432 7.81 -25.83 -21.62
CA PRO A 432 7.90 -24.86 -20.52
C PRO A 432 9.30 -24.77 -19.91
N ALA A 433 10.09 -25.85 -19.95
CA ALA A 433 11.45 -25.88 -19.40
C ALA A 433 12.43 -24.98 -20.17
N ASP A 434 12.11 -24.61 -21.41
CA ASP A 434 12.91 -23.65 -22.20
C ASP A 434 12.86 -22.22 -21.61
N VAL A 435 11.88 -21.94 -20.75
CA VAL A 435 11.63 -20.59 -20.20
C VAL A 435 11.59 -20.57 -18.68
N PHE A 436 11.07 -21.61 -18.05
CA PHE A 436 10.84 -21.65 -16.62
C PHE A 436 11.73 -22.67 -15.93
N GLU A 437 12.44 -22.21 -14.90
CA GLU A 437 13.00 -23.09 -13.88
C GLU A 437 11.95 -23.29 -12.78
N ILE A 438 11.65 -24.55 -12.43
CA ILE A 438 10.77 -24.85 -11.30
C ILE A 438 11.58 -24.62 -10.02
N ALA A 439 11.39 -23.47 -9.39
CA ALA A 439 11.94 -23.22 -8.06
C ALA A 439 11.26 -24.16 -7.04
N GLU A 440 12.06 -24.93 -6.29
CA GLU A 440 11.59 -25.53 -5.03
C GLU A 440 11.26 -24.40 -4.06
N VAL A 441 10.02 -23.90 -4.10
CA VAL A 441 9.56 -22.94 -3.10
C VAL A 441 9.47 -23.70 -1.78
N ALA A 442 10.44 -23.48 -0.88
CA ALA A 442 10.34 -23.89 0.51
C ALA A 442 8.98 -23.41 1.03
N ALA A 443 8.10 -24.38 1.32
CA ALA A 443 6.71 -24.12 1.68
C ALA A 443 6.67 -23.09 2.82
N LYS A 444 6.21 -21.88 2.52
CA LYS A 444 5.67 -21.01 3.56
C LYS A 444 4.42 -21.72 4.04
N GLU A 445 4.52 -22.33 5.22
CA GLU A 445 3.37 -22.87 5.94
C GLU A 445 2.36 -21.74 6.14
N ASP A 446 1.33 -21.76 5.32
CA ASP A 446 0.14 -20.96 5.50
C ASP A 446 -0.58 -21.55 6.72
N SER A 447 -0.29 -20.98 7.90
CA SER A 447 -0.87 -21.42 9.17
C SER A 447 -2.33 -20.99 9.24
N ALA A 448 -3.21 -21.68 8.52
CA ALA A 448 -4.64 -21.61 8.75
C ALA A 448 -4.95 -22.23 10.13
N PRO A 449 -5.79 -21.59 10.97
CA PRO A 449 -6.12 -22.12 12.28
C PRO A 449 -6.96 -23.39 12.11
N ARG A 450 -6.41 -24.53 12.56
CA ARG A 450 -7.12 -25.81 12.64
C ARG A 450 -8.31 -25.68 13.59
N THR A 451 -9.52 -25.51 13.04
CA THR A 451 -10.77 -25.74 13.76
C THR A 451 -10.87 -27.22 14.16
N ARG A 452 -10.67 -27.53 15.45
CA ARG A 452 -11.00 -28.84 16.00
C ARG A 452 -12.53 -29.00 16.06
N LYS A 453 -13.08 -29.93 15.27
CA LYS A 453 -14.42 -30.48 15.49
C LYS A 453 -14.46 -31.23 16.83
N PRO A 454 -15.53 -31.10 17.64
CA PRO A 454 -15.71 -31.95 18.81
C PRO A 454 -16.19 -33.35 18.38
N ALA A 455 -15.54 -34.38 18.94
CA ALA A 455 -15.95 -35.77 18.79
C ALA A 455 -17.20 -36.06 19.63
N LYS A 456 -18.21 -36.68 18.99
CA LYS A 456 -19.38 -37.30 19.65
C LYS A 456 -19.06 -38.76 19.98
N GLY A 457 -19.50 -39.22 21.15
CA GLY A 457 -19.59 -40.64 21.56
C GLY A 457 -19.02 -40.84 22.97
N ALA A 458 -19.79 -40.64 24.04
CA ALA A 458 -20.75 -41.58 24.64
C ALA A 458 -20.09 -42.76 25.39
N ALA A 459 -20.11 -42.71 26.73
CA ALA A 459 -20.63 -43.77 27.62
C ALA A 459 -20.17 -43.52 29.07
N GLU A 460 -21.12 -43.19 29.95
CA GLU A 460 -20.98 -43.44 31.40
C GLU A 460 -20.94 -44.95 31.66
N PRO A 461 -20.33 -45.36 32.78
CA PRO A 461 -21.17 -46.04 33.75
C PRO A 461 -20.91 -45.62 35.20
N ARG A 462 -22.03 -45.52 35.92
CA ARG A 462 -22.25 -45.69 37.37
C ARG A 462 -21.08 -46.32 38.14
N SER A 463 -20.60 -45.66 39.20
CA SER A 463 -20.99 -45.90 40.61
C SER A 463 -20.30 -44.88 41.51
#